data_AF-A0A962EHW0-F1
#
_entry.id   AF-A0A962EHW0-F1
#
_cell.length_a   1.000
_cell.length_b   1.000
_cell.length_c   1.000
_cell.angle_alpha   90.00
_cell.angle_beta   90.00
_cell.angle_gamma   90.00
#
_symmetry.space_group_name_H-M   'P 1'
#
loop_
_entity.id
_entity.type
_entity.pdbx_description
1 polymer ?
#
loop_
_entity_poly.entity_id
_entity_poly.type
_entity_poly.pdbx_seq_one_letter_code
_entity_poly.pdbx_strand_id
1 'polypeptide(L)' 'MGILTFSINLTLDGCVDHREGIADEETHAFFTQLMDQGGAMLWGRSTYEMMEAYWPAVARGEV' A
#
# COMPACT_ATOMS: atom_id res chain seq x y z
N MET A 1 -10.89 17.14 13.27
CA MET A 1 -10.16 15.88 13.53
C MET A 1 -10.05 15.16 12.19
N GLY A 2 -8.86 14.72 11.77
CA GLY A 2 -8.72 13.95 10.52
C GLY A 2 -9.27 12.53 10.65
N ILE A 3 -9.67 11.93 9.53
CA ILE A 3 -10.07 10.52 9.46
C ILE A 3 -8.81 9.67 9.28
N LEU A 4 -8.70 8.57 10.03
CA LEU A 4 -7.67 7.56 9.82
C LEU A 4 -8.32 6.33 9.19
N THR A 5 -7.94 6.04 7.96
CA THR A 5 -8.44 4.87 7.21
C THR A 5 -7.39 3.77 7.24
N PHE A 6 -7.83 2.54 7.54
CA PHE A 6 -6.99 1.35 7.50
C PHE A 6 -7.45 0.47 6.34
N SER A 7 -6.50 -0.05 5.57
CA SER A 7 -6.76 -0.98 4.46
C SER A 7 -5.64 -2.01 4.39
N ILE A 8 -6.02 -3.27 4.16
CA ILE A 8 -5.10 -4.41 4.05
C ILE A 8 -5.75 -5.50 3.20
N ASN A 9 -4.93 -6.26 2.47
CA ASN A 9 -5.38 -7.49 1.82
C ASN A 9 -5.48 -8.63 2.85
N LEU A 10 -6.57 -9.39 2.80
CA LEU A 10 -6.83 -10.52 3.69
C LEU A 10 -7.41 -11.67 2.87
N THR A 11 -6.80 -12.84 2.94
CA THR A 11 -7.36 -14.07 2.35
C THR A 11 -8.52 -14.61 3.21
N LEU A 12 -9.33 -15.52 2.66
CA LEU A 12 -10.51 -16.07 3.37
C LEU A 12 -10.17 -16.82 4.67
N ASP A 13 -8.98 -17.39 4.77
CA ASP A 13 -8.44 -18.06 5.96
C ASP A 13 -7.70 -17.12 6.91
N GLY A 14 -7.64 -15.82 6.59
CA GLY A 14 -7.09 -14.79 7.47
C GLY A 14 -5.59 -14.50 7.29
N CYS A 15 -4.96 -14.96 6.20
CA CYS A 15 -3.57 -14.65 5.90
C CYS A 15 -3.41 -13.20 5.38
N VAL A 16 -2.34 -12.54 5.85
CA VAL A 16 -1.96 -11.17 5.47
C VAL A 16 -0.56 -11.09 4.84
N ASP A 17 0.05 -12.24 4.50
CA ASP A 17 1.35 -12.28 3.82
C ASP A 17 1.21 -11.67 2.42
N HIS A 18 2.05 -10.68 2.11
CA HIS A 18 2.03 -9.95 0.85
C HIS A 18 2.19 -10.85 -0.38
N ARG A 19 2.81 -12.03 -0.23
CA ARG A 19 3.04 -12.98 -1.33
C ARG A 19 1.80 -13.81 -1.68
N GLU A 20 0.79 -13.83 -0.82
CA GLU A 20 -0.43 -14.62 -1.00
C GLU A 20 -1.56 -13.81 -1.67
N GLY A 21 -1.43 -12.48 -1.72
CA GLY A 21 -2.41 -11.60 -2.35
C GLY A 21 -2.39 -11.66 -3.88
N ILE A 22 -3.55 -11.43 -4.50
CA ILE A 22 -3.67 -11.26 -5.96
C ILE A 22 -3.44 -9.79 -6.30
N ALA A 23 -2.35 -9.47 -7.00
CA ALA A 23 -2.02 -8.12 -7.44
C ALA A 23 -2.47 -7.90 -8.90
N ASP A 24 -3.78 -7.88 -9.13
CA ASP A 24 -4.38 -7.64 -10.44
C ASP A 24 -4.70 -6.16 -10.69
N GLU A 25 -5.24 -5.86 -11.88
CA GLU A 25 -5.56 -4.49 -12.30
C GLU A 25 -6.63 -3.86 -11.40
N GLU A 26 -7.66 -4.62 -11.01
CA GLU A 26 -8.71 -4.15 -10.11
C GLU A 26 -8.14 -3.76 -8.74
N THR A 27 -7.29 -4.62 -8.17
CA THR A 27 -6.63 -4.38 -6.88
C THR A 27 -5.76 -3.13 -6.95
N HIS A 28 -4.95 -2.97 -8.00
CA HIS A 28 -4.14 -1.77 -8.16
C HIS A 28 -4.98 -0.50 -8.35
N ALA A 29 -6.08 -0.56 -9.11
CA ALA A 29 -6.98 0.57 -9.30
C ALA A 29 -7.62 1.00 -7.97
N PHE A 30 -8.07 0.03 -7.16
CA PHE A 30 -8.62 0.29 -5.84
C PHE A 30 -7.62 1.00 -4.92
N PHE A 31 -6.39 0.48 -4.79
CA PHE A 31 -5.38 1.10 -3.92
C PHE A 31 -4.92 2.46 -4.44
N THR A 32 -4.83 2.65 -5.75
CA THR A 32 -4.54 3.97 -6.35
C THR A 32 -5.60 4.99 -5.93
N GLN A 33 -6.88 4.66 -6.10
CA GLN A 33 -7.98 5.54 -5.71
C GLN A 33 -8.01 5.81 -4.20
N LEU A 34 -7.68 4.80 -3.37
CA LEU A 34 -7.58 4.97 -1.92
C LEU A 34 -6.45 5.95 -1.54
N MET A 35 -5.29 5.83 -2.17
CA MET A 35 -4.15 6.70 -1.93
C MET A 35 -4.44 8.14 -2.36
N ASP A 36 -5.11 8.35 -3.50
CA ASP A 36 -5.51 9.69 -3.99
C ASP A 36 -6.47 10.43 -3.04
N GLN A 37 -7.25 9.70 -2.24
CA GLN A 37 -8.16 10.29 -1.25
C GLN A 37 -7.46 10.71 0.05
N GLY A 38 -6.25 10.18 0.30
CA GLY A 38 -5.50 10.44 1.53
C GLY A 38 -4.47 11.54 1.36
N GLY A 39 -4.38 12.45 2.34
CA GLY A 39 -3.36 13.50 2.35
C GLY A 39 -1.97 13.04 2.79
N ALA A 40 -1.87 11.87 3.44
CA ALA A 40 -0.61 11.27 3.89
C ALA A 40 -0.78 9.76 4.10
N MET A 41 0.27 9.00 3.83
CA MET A 41 0.32 7.54 4.04
C MET A 41 1.19 7.21 5.26
N LEU A 42 0.74 6.24 6.06
CA LEU A 42 1.49 5.71 7.19
C LEU A 42 1.80 4.24 6.95
N TRP A 43 3.08 3.91 6.90
CA TRP A 43 3.54 2.53 6.73
C TRP A 43 4.49 2.13 7.86
N GLY A 44 4.39 0.87 8.29
CA GLY A 44 5.43 0.26 9.11
C GLY A 44 6.70 0.03 8.28
N ARG A 45 7.85 -0.08 8.95
CA ARG A 45 9.16 -0.24 8.30
C ARG A 45 9.17 -1.36 7.24
N SER A 46 8.72 -2.56 7.60
CA SER A 46 8.74 -3.70 6.67
C SER A 46 7.91 -3.48 5.41
N THR A 47 6.74 -2.84 5.53
CA THR A 47 5.90 -2.49 4.38
C THR A 47 6.55 -1.41 3.53
N TYR A 48 7.17 -0.41 4.15
CA TYR A 48 7.89 0.65 3.44
C TYR A 48 9.06 0.10 2.62
N GLU A 49 9.94 -0.67 3.25
CA GLU A 49 11.13 -1.27 2.60
C GLU A 49 10.73 -2.21 1.45
N MET A 50 9.63 -2.95 1.60
CA MET A 50 9.10 -3.81 0.55
C MET A 50 8.64 -3.01 -0.68
N MET A 51 8.00 -1.86 -0.47
CA MET A 51 7.49 -1.03 -1.56
C MET A 51 8.54 -0.10 -2.17
N GLU A 52 9.61 0.22 -1.42
CA GLU A 52 10.70 1.09 -1.85
C GLU A 52 11.29 0.71 -3.22
N ALA A 53 11.42 -0.59 -3.47
CA ALA A 53 11.92 -1.13 -4.73
C ALA A 53 11.07 -0.76 -5.96
N TYR A 54 9.79 -0.41 -5.76
CA TYR A 54 8.84 -0.07 -6.82
C TYR A 54 8.73 1.44 -7.09
N TRP A 55 9.24 2.28 -6.20
CA TRP A 55 9.29 3.74 -6.38
C TRP A 55 10.64 4.37 -6.00
N PRO A 56 11.76 3.85 -6.55
CA PRO A 56 13.10 4.22 -6.10
C PRO A 56 13.42 5.72 -6.17
N ALA A 57 12.88 6.42 -7.17
CA ALA A 57 13.07 7.87 -7.31
C ALA A 57 12.35 8.66 -6.22
N VAL A 58 11.12 8.26 -5.87
CA VAL A 58 10.35 8.86 -4.76
C VAL A 58 11.06 8.61 -3.43
N ALA A 59 11.50 7.38 -3.19
CA ALA A 59 12.19 7.00 -1.95
C ALA A 59 13.49 7.77 -1.73
N ARG A 60 14.25 8.03 -2.80
CA ARG A 60 15.51 8.80 -2.74
C ARG A 60 15.31 10.32 -2.79
N GLY A 61 14.09 10.83 -2.96
CA GLY A 61 13.80 12.26 -3.10
C GLY A 61 14.32 12.85 -4.41
N GLU A 62 14.31 12.05 -5.47
CA GLU A 62 14.77 12.44 -6.83
C GLU A 62 13.63 13.01 -7.70
N VAL A 63 12.44 13.20 -7.12
CA VAL A 63 11.23 13.77 -7.75
C VAL A 63 10.61 14.85 -6.89
#